data_AF-A0A251N5A0-F1
#
_entry.id   AF-A0A251N5A0-F1
#
_cell.length_a   1.000
_cell.length_b   1.000
_cell.length_c   1.000
_cell.angle_alpha   90.00
_cell.angle_beta   90.00
_cell.angle_gamma   90.00
#
_symmetry.space_group_name_H-M   'P 1'
#
loop_
_entity.id
_entity.type
_entity.pdbx_description
1 polymer ?
#
loop_
_entity_poly.entity_id
_entity_poly.type
_entity_poly.pdbx_seq_one_letter_code
_entity_poly.pdbx_strand_id
1 'polypeptide(L)'
;MSALPEELWRRILEIGVQRRGVSYKDLCCLSISSRRLHRLCDEDFLWSHLLSSDFPPFFSPSSSSITSAHSSSCKYLYKLRYERDRDKKIAAHRRAVLRKESQVLERFMRLRDMETRLAEETNKMRATLAELSNLSNVRQASVALNVWQPEIIRGRQKQIVEQCVVPVESRFHVLHMELKLCKQQILGLEKAHFIVQGGNLRWEISLIN
;
A
#
# COMPACT_ATOMS: atom_id res chain seq x y z
N MET A 1 -4.13 61.06 -9.74
CA MET A 1 -3.57 60.32 -8.59
C MET A 1 -2.09 60.65 -8.52
N SER A 2 -1.70 61.57 -7.63
CA SER A 2 -0.30 61.95 -7.40
C SER A 2 0.51 60.70 -7.07
N ALA A 3 1.23 60.20 -8.06
CA ALA A 3 1.90 58.93 -7.95
C ALA A 3 3.07 59.10 -6.97
N LEU A 4 2.97 58.46 -5.80
CA LEU A 4 4.04 58.39 -4.80
C LEU A 4 5.39 58.15 -5.51
N PRO A 5 6.49 58.85 -5.19
CA PRO A 5 7.81 58.67 -5.82
C PRO A 5 8.31 57.21 -5.83
N GLU A 6 9.19 56.87 -6.78
CA GLU A 6 9.69 55.49 -6.94
C GLU A 6 10.53 55.04 -5.75
N GLU A 7 11.23 55.98 -5.13
CA GLU A 7 12.07 55.78 -3.95
C GLU A 7 11.23 55.36 -2.74
N LEU A 8 10.04 55.95 -2.59
CA LEU A 8 9.13 55.58 -1.51
C LEU A 8 8.51 54.21 -1.74
N TRP A 9 8.10 53.89 -2.97
CA TRP A 9 7.62 52.54 -3.30
C TRP A 9 8.69 51.48 -3.10
N ARG A 10 9.93 51.75 -3.52
CA ARG A 10 11.09 50.89 -3.31
C ARG A 10 11.29 50.61 -1.82
N ARG A 11 11.25 51.65 -1.00
CA ARG A 11 11.43 51.52 0.46
C ARG A 11 10.29 50.76 1.13
N ILE A 12 9.04 50.97 0.68
CA ILE A 12 7.87 50.22 1.17
C ILE A 12 8.02 48.73 0.85
N LEU A 13 8.38 48.39 -0.39
CA LEU A 13 8.59 46.99 -0.81
C LEU A 13 9.75 46.34 -0.05
N GLU A 14 10.87 47.06 0.10
CA GLU A 14 12.04 46.58 0.83
C GLU A 14 11.69 46.26 2.29
N ILE A 15 11.03 47.18 3.01
CA ILE A 15 10.60 46.96 4.39
C ILE A 15 9.59 45.81 4.46
N GLY A 16 8.66 45.73 3.50
CA GLY A 16 7.67 44.66 3.42
C GLY A 16 8.30 43.28 3.29
N VAL A 17 9.29 43.13 2.40
CA VAL A 17 10.04 41.89 2.20
C VAL A 17 10.91 41.57 3.42
N GLN A 18 11.62 42.56 3.98
CA GLN A 18 12.46 42.39 5.19
C GLN A 18 11.67 41.93 6.42
N ARG A 19 10.46 42.47 6.60
CA ARG A 19 9.57 42.09 7.70
C ARG A 19 8.75 40.83 7.41
N ARG A 20 9.00 40.14 6.28
CA ARG A 20 8.20 38.99 5.80
C ARG A 20 6.71 39.28 5.63
N GLY A 21 6.33 40.56 5.50
CA GLY A 21 4.95 40.98 5.24
C GLY A 21 4.58 40.90 3.76
N VAL A 22 5.57 40.83 2.87
CA VAL A 22 5.40 40.67 1.42
C VAL A 22 6.15 39.42 0.97
N SER A 23 5.42 38.43 0.46
CA SER A 23 5.97 37.18 -0.06
C SER A 23 6.30 37.26 -1.55
N TYR A 24 6.96 36.25 -2.10
CA TYR A 24 7.19 36.13 -3.55
C TYR A 24 5.90 36.16 -4.37
N LYS A 25 4.78 35.67 -3.80
CA LYS A 25 3.46 35.69 -4.46
C LYS A 25 2.95 37.12 -4.60
N ASP A 26 3.09 37.90 -3.54
CA ASP A 26 2.63 39.29 -3.50
C ASP A 26 3.42 40.16 -4.47
N LEU A 27 4.75 39.98 -4.53
CA LEU A 27 5.59 40.64 -5.54
C LEU A 27 5.19 40.28 -6.97
N CYS A 28 4.90 39.00 -7.24
CA CYS A 28 4.39 38.57 -8.55
C CYS A 28 3.05 39.24 -8.87
N CYS A 29 2.09 39.28 -7.94
CA CYS A 29 0.80 39.95 -8.12
C CYS A 29 0.95 41.47 -8.37
N LEU A 30 1.83 42.14 -7.61
CA LEU A 30 2.13 43.56 -7.79
C LEU A 30 2.82 43.84 -9.13
N SER A 31 3.69 42.93 -9.60
CA SER A 31 4.36 43.07 -10.90
C SER A 31 3.38 43.05 -12.08
N ILE A 32 2.26 42.33 -11.96
CA ILE A 32 1.23 42.26 -13.00
C ILE A 32 0.32 43.50 -12.97
N SER A 33 0.21 44.17 -11.82
CA SER A 33 -0.76 45.24 -11.58
C SER A 33 -0.40 46.55 -12.31
N SER A 34 0.89 46.86 -12.48
CA SER A 34 1.31 48.02 -13.29
C SER A 34 2.72 47.88 -13.84
N ARG A 35 3.01 48.51 -14.99
CA ARG A 35 4.37 48.54 -15.59
C ARG A 35 5.41 49.15 -14.65
N ARG A 36 4.99 50.11 -13.83
CA ARG A 36 5.85 50.78 -12.85
C ARG A 36 6.23 49.84 -11.71
N LEU A 37 5.24 49.17 -11.11
CA LEU A 37 5.47 48.16 -10.07
C LEU A 37 6.22 46.95 -10.60
N HIS A 38 6.02 46.56 -11.86
CA HIS A 38 6.80 45.50 -12.51
C HIS A 38 8.31 45.80 -12.43
N ARG A 39 8.73 47.01 -12.81
CA ARG A 39 10.15 47.41 -12.75
C ARG A 39 10.71 47.38 -11.34
N LEU A 40 9.93 47.85 -10.35
CA LEU A 40 10.34 47.87 -8.95
C LEU A 40 10.36 46.47 -8.32
N CYS A 41 9.40 45.61 -8.67
CA CYS A 41 9.34 44.23 -8.16
C CYS A 41 10.40 43.32 -8.82
N ASP A 42 10.97 43.71 -9.95
CA ASP A 42 12.04 42.97 -10.64
C ASP A 42 13.44 43.26 -10.09
N GLU A 43 13.57 44.16 -9.12
CA GLU A 43 14.87 44.55 -8.59
C GLU A 43 15.54 43.42 -7.80
N ASP A 44 16.82 43.17 -8.10
CA ASP A 44 17.53 41.99 -7.61
C ASP A 44 17.65 41.94 -6.08
N PHE A 45 17.69 43.07 -5.37
CA PHE A 45 17.83 43.07 -3.90
C PHE A 45 16.57 42.54 -3.18
N LEU A 46 15.38 42.70 -3.76
CA LEU A 46 14.15 42.14 -3.19
C LEU A 46 14.19 40.61 -3.27
N TRP A 47 14.57 40.10 -4.43
CA TRP A 47 14.69 38.67 -4.68
C TRP A 47 15.88 38.04 -3.95
N SER A 48 16.98 38.77 -3.75
CA SER A 48 18.12 38.29 -2.95
C SER A 48 17.73 38.14 -1.48
N HIS A 49 16.96 39.07 -0.92
CA HIS A 49 16.43 38.94 0.44
C HIS A 49 15.49 37.75 0.57
N LEU A 50 14.56 37.57 -0.37
CA LEU A 50 13.66 36.41 -0.39
C LEU A 50 14.43 35.09 -0.54
N LEU A 51 15.45 35.05 -1.39
CA LEU A 51 16.34 33.89 -1.54
C LEU A 51 17.01 33.53 -0.22
N SER A 52 17.57 34.51 0.50
CA SER A 52 18.20 34.31 1.80
C SER A 52 17.21 33.90 2.89
N SER A 53 15.99 34.44 2.84
CA SER A 53 14.91 34.20 3.81
C SER A 53 14.25 32.83 3.67
N ASP A 54 13.92 32.43 2.44
CA ASP A 54 13.05 31.29 2.14
C ASP A 54 13.86 30.03 1.81
N PHE A 55 15.02 30.21 1.20
CA PHE A 55 15.91 29.13 0.81
C PHE A 55 17.29 29.32 1.42
N PRO A 56 17.44 29.52 2.74
CA PRO A 56 18.72 29.81 3.38
C PRO A 56 19.71 28.70 3.00
N PRO A 57 20.60 28.90 2.01
CA PRO A 57 21.56 27.87 1.70
C PRO A 57 22.80 28.21 2.53
N PHE A 58 23.32 27.23 3.26
CA PHE A 58 24.73 26.88 3.13
C PHE A 58 25.60 27.97 2.46
N PHE A 59 26.05 28.97 3.22
CA PHE A 59 27.39 29.53 3.00
C PHE A 59 28.40 28.45 3.44
N SER A 60 28.32 27.25 2.86
CA SER A 60 29.41 26.28 2.91
C SER A 60 30.22 26.51 1.64
N PRO A 61 31.50 26.91 1.76
CA PRO A 61 32.36 27.21 0.61
C PRO A 61 32.63 26.04 -0.34
N SER A 62 32.13 24.83 -0.05
CA SER A 62 32.54 23.57 -0.70
C SER A 62 31.62 23.08 -1.82
N SER A 63 30.62 23.86 -2.25
CA SER A 63 29.93 23.63 -3.52
C SER A 63 30.26 24.75 -4.50
N SER A 64 31.54 24.82 -4.86
CA SER A 64 32.08 25.53 -6.01
C SER A 64 31.55 24.92 -7.30
N SER A 65 30.31 25.27 -7.66
CA SER A 65 29.81 25.18 -9.05
C SER A 65 28.78 26.26 -9.37
N ILE A 66 28.78 27.38 -8.63
CA ILE A 66 28.04 28.60 -9.00
C ILE A 66 29.00 29.72 -9.43
N THR A 67 30.25 29.38 -9.75
CA THR A 67 31.20 30.30 -10.40
C THR A 67 30.96 30.32 -11.91
N SER A 68 29.77 30.77 -12.33
CA SER A 68 29.51 31.28 -13.69
C SER A 68 28.16 32.01 -13.81
N ALA A 69 27.66 32.63 -12.72
CA ALA A 69 26.41 33.40 -12.76
C ALA A 69 26.68 34.92 -12.79
N HIS A 70 27.59 35.40 -13.63
CA HIS A 70 27.78 36.84 -13.85
C HIS A 70 26.74 37.44 -14.83
N SER A 71 25.55 36.82 -14.99
CA SER A 71 24.48 37.39 -15.83
C SER A 71 23.03 36.98 -15.48
N SER A 72 22.77 36.21 -14.41
CA SER A 72 21.42 35.72 -14.09
C SER A 72 20.79 36.46 -12.89
N SER A 73 19.65 37.12 -13.10
CA SER A 73 18.90 37.83 -12.04
C SER A 73 18.57 36.94 -10.83
N CYS A 74 18.57 37.53 -9.63
CA CYS A 74 18.16 36.86 -8.38
C CYS A 74 16.75 36.27 -8.49
N LYS A 75 15.86 36.90 -9.26
CA LYS A 75 14.51 36.39 -9.56
C LYS A 75 14.54 35.04 -10.28
N TYR A 76 15.44 34.87 -11.25
CA TYR A 76 15.60 33.60 -11.98
C TYR A 76 16.14 32.49 -11.06
N LEU A 77 17.12 32.82 -10.22
CA LEU A 77 17.66 31.88 -9.23
C LEU A 77 16.61 31.46 -8.21
N TYR A 78 15.76 32.39 -7.76
CA TYR A 78 14.62 32.08 -6.88
C TYR A 78 13.66 31.10 -7.55
N LYS A 79 13.28 31.36 -8.80
CA LYS A 79 12.42 30.49 -9.59
C LYS A 79 12.98 29.07 -9.70
N LEU A 80 14.25 28.92 -10.08
CA LEU A 80 14.91 27.61 -10.21
C LEU A 80 14.92 26.82 -8.89
N ARG A 81 15.18 27.50 -7.76
CA ARG A 81 15.18 26.87 -6.44
C ARG A 81 13.78 26.46 -5.99
N TYR A 82 12.81 27.33 -6.22
CA TYR A 82 11.41 27.04 -5.93
C TYR A 82 10.92 25.82 -6.70
N GLU A 83 11.20 25.76 -8.01
CA GLU A 83 10.87 24.61 -8.86
C GLU A 83 11.52 23.33 -8.34
N ARG A 84 12.82 23.37 -8.01
CA ARG A 84 13.53 22.23 -7.43
C ARG A 84 12.94 21.76 -6.10
N ASP A 85 12.58 22.68 -5.20
CA ASP A 85 11.97 22.33 -3.91
C ASP A 85 10.56 21.74 -4.08
N ARG A 86 9.77 22.33 -4.99
CA ARG A 86 8.46 21.80 -5.39
C ARG A 86 8.58 20.38 -5.93
N ASP A 87 9.51 20.14 -6.86
CA ASP A 87 9.72 18.82 -7.46
C ASP A 87 10.20 17.81 -6.42
N LYS A 88 11.06 18.22 -5.48
CA LYS A 88 11.47 17.40 -4.34
C LYS A 88 10.27 17.00 -3.48
N LYS A 89 9.39 17.94 -3.15
CA LYS A 89 8.16 17.68 -2.38
C LYS A 89 7.22 16.72 -3.11
N ILE A 90 7.00 16.94 -4.40
CA ILE A 90 6.19 16.05 -5.25
C ILE A 90 6.80 14.64 -5.30
N ALA A 91 8.11 14.53 -5.53
CA ALA A 91 8.80 13.25 -5.57
C ALA A 91 8.76 12.52 -4.22
N ALA A 92 8.94 13.24 -3.11
CA ALA A 92 8.82 12.67 -1.76
C ALA A 92 7.41 12.15 -1.49
N HIS A 93 6.38 12.93 -1.85
CA HIS A 93 4.99 12.51 -1.75
C HIS A 93 4.71 11.27 -2.61
N ARG A 94 5.11 11.28 -3.89
CA ARG A 94 4.95 10.12 -4.79
C ARG A 94 5.62 8.86 -4.24
N ARG A 95 6.83 8.97 -3.67
CA ARG A 95 7.49 7.82 -3.01
C ARG A 95 6.73 7.35 -1.77
N ALA A 96 6.14 8.26 -1.00
CA ALA A 96 5.34 7.89 0.17
C ALA A 96 4.08 7.10 -0.25
N VAL A 97 3.40 7.57 -1.31
CA VAL A 97 2.25 6.88 -1.91
C VAL A 97 2.64 5.49 -2.40
N LEU A 98 3.68 5.37 -3.22
CA LEU A 98 4.14 4.07 -3.75
C LEU A 98 4.51 3.07 -2.63
N ARG A 99 5.06 3.51 -1.51
CA ARG A 99 5.32 2.64 -0.35
C ARG A 99 4.03 2.11 0.26
N LYS A 100 2.99 2.94 0.34
CA LYS A 100 1.67 2.52 0.85
C LYS A 100 0.99 1.58 -0.13
N GLU A 101 1.01 1.88 -1.42
CA GLU A 101 0.48 1.00 -2.47
C GLU A 101 1.17 -0.37 -2.46
N SER A 102 2.49 -0.40 -2.30
CA SER A 102 3.25 -1.65 -2.17
C SER A 102 2.82 -2.47 -0.94
N GLN A 103 2.62 -1.82 0.22
CA GLN A 103 2.12 -2.50 1.42
C GLN A 103 0.71 -3.06 1.23
N VAL A 104 -0.15 -2.31 0.53
CA VAL A 104 -1.51 -2.74 0.21
C VAL A 104 -1.45 -3.97 -0.71
N LEU A 105 -0.66 -3.92 -1.79
CA LEU A 105 -0.50 -5.04 -2.71
C LEU A 105 0.02 -6.30 -2.03
N GLU A 106 1.02 -6.17 -1.15
CA GLU A 106 1.55 -7.29 -0.38
C GLU A 106 0.47 -7.93 0.50
N ARG A 107 -0.35 -7.12 1.18
CA ARG A 107 -1.47 -7.62 1.99
C ARG A 107 -2.52 -8.31 1.12
N PHE A 108 -2.83 -7.77 -0.05
CA PHE A 108 -3.72 -8.42 -1.01
C PHE A 108 -3.20 -9.78 -1.47
N MET A 109 -1.89 -9.88 -1.78
CA MET A 109 -1.29 -11.17 -2.15
C MET A 109 -1.36 -12.18 -1.01
N ARG A 110 -1.09 -11.76 0.23
CA ARG A 110 -1.22 -12.62 1.42
C ARG A 110 -2.65 -13.08 1.67
N LEU A 111 -3.64 -12.21 1.44
CA LEU A 111 -5.05 -12.58 1.52
C LEU A 111 -5.41 -13.65 0.49
N ARG A 112 -4.99 -13.47 -0.76
CA ARG A 112 -5.22 -14.45 -1.82
C ARG A 112 -4.57 -15.80 -1.50
N ASP A 113 -3.34 -15.80 -0.98
CA ASP A 113 -2.66 -17.04 -0.54
C ASP A 113 -3.43 -17.77 0.58
N MET A 114 -3.98 -17.01 1.53
CA MET A 114 -4.84 -17.59 2.58
C MET A 114 -6.13 -18.18 2.01
N GLU A 115 -6.77 -17.49 1.05
CA GLU A 115 -7.97 -17.98 0.36
C GLU A 115 -7.68 -19.29 -0.41
N THR A 116 -6.56 -19.36 -1.14
CA THR A 116 -6.18 -20.59 -1.88
C THR A 116 -5.93 -21.74 -0.94
N ARG A 117 -5.19 -21.52 0.16
CA ARG A 117 -4.92 -22.55 1.17
C ARG A 117 -6.20 -23.02 1.87
N LEU A 118 -7.13 -22.11 2.14
CA LEU A 118 -8.43 -22.46 2.73
C LEU A 118 -9.25 -23.33 1.76
N ALA A 119 -9.23 -23.03 0.47
CA ALA A 119 -9.87 -23.85 -0.56
C ALA A 119 -9.24 -25.25 -0.65
N GLU A 120 -7.91 -25.35 -0.60
CA GLU A 120 -7.16 -26.62 -0.59
C GLU A 120 -7.53 -27.48 0.62
N GLU A 121 -7.49 -26.92 1.83
CA GLU A 121 -7.85 -27.67 3.06
C GLU A 121 -9.32 -28.09 3.05
N THR A 122 -10.22 -27.25 2.51
CA THR A 122 -11.64 -27.60 2.35
C THR A 122 -11.83 -28.76 1.37
N ASN A 123 -11.10 -28.75 0.25
CA ASN A 123 -11.13 -29.82 -0.73
C ASN A 123 -10.56 -31.13 -0.16
N LYS A 124 -9.47 -31.05 0.59
CA LYS A 124 -8.87 -32.19 1.30
C LYS A 124 -9.82 -32.76 2.35
N MET A 125 -10.50 -31.91 3.11
CA MET A 125 -11.55 -32.33 4.05
C MET A 125 -12.70 -33.04 3.32
N ARG A 126 -13.15 -32.53 2.17
CA ARG A 126 -14.20 -33.18 1.37
C ARG A 126 -13.76 -34.55 0.84
N ALA A 127 -12.52 -34.67 0.38
CA ALA A 127 -11.96 -35.92 -0.11
C ALA A 127 -11.83 -36.97 1.01
N THR A 128 -11.31 -36.58 2.17
CA THR A 128 -11.19 -37.48 3.35
C THR A 128 -12.56 -37.93 3.86
N LEU A 129 -13.57 -37.05 3.85
CA LEU A 129 -14.96 -37.41 4.16
C LEU A 129 -15.54 -38.44 3.17
N ALA A 130 -15.30 -38.25 1.87
CA ALA A 130 -15.74 -39.21 0.86
C ALA A 130 -15.06 -40.57 1.05
N GLU A 131 -13.75 -40.59 1.33
CA GLU A 131 -13.02 -41.83 1.58
C GLU A 131 -13.51 -42.55 2.85
N LEU A 132 -13.79 -41.81 3.94
CA LEU A 132 -14.40 -42.38 5.15
C LEU A 132 -15.75 -43.03 4.87
N SER A 133 -16.59 -42.41 4.03
CA SER A 133 -17.88 -43.00 3.64
C SER A 133 -17.72 -44.28 2.80
N ASN A 134 -16.69 -44.34 1.96
CA ASN A 134 -16.37 -45.54 1.19
C ASN A 134 -15.88 -46.67 2.12
N LEU A 135 -15.02 -46.36 3.08
CA LEU A 135 -14.55 -47.33 4.06
C LEU A 135 -15.68 -47.82 4.97
N SER A 136 -16.66 -46.98 5.34
CA SER A 136 -17.82 -47.47 6.09
C SER A 136 -18.65 -48.45 5.27
N ASN A 137 -18.78 -48.26 3.95
CA ASN A 137 -19.44 -49.21 3.06
C ASN A 137 -18.68 -50.54 2.98
N VAL A 138 -17.35 -50.49 2.90
CA VAL A 138 -16.48 -51.68 2.90
C VAL A 138 -16.58 -52.43 4.23
N ARG A 139 -16.57 -51.72 5.36
CA ARG A 139 -16.77 -52.29 6.70
C ARG A 139 -18.12 -53.00 6.79
N GLN A 140 -19.18 -52.38 6.31
CA GLN A 140 -20.53 -52.97 6.30
C GLN A 140 -20.60 -54.21 5.39
N ALA A 141 -19.98 -54.16 4.21
CA ALA A 141 -19.89 -55.31 3.30
C ALA A 141 -19.10 -56.47 3.93
N SER A 142 -18.00 -56.18 4.63
CA SER A 142 -17.21 -57.18 5.35
C SER A 142 -18.02 -57.87 6.45
N VAL A 143 -18.77 -57.11 7.25
CA VAL A 143 -19.66 -57.68 8.29
C VAL A 143 -20.76 -58.54 7.65
N ALA A 144 -21.34 -58.09 6.54
CA ALA A 144 -22.39 -58.82 5.83
C ALA A 144 -21.91 -60.18 5.28
N LEU A 145 -20.65 -60.28 4.82
CA LEU A 145 -20.04 -61.54 4.37
C LEU A 145 -19.85 -62.57 5.49
N ASN A 146 -19.77 -62.13 6.74
CA ASN A 146 -19.64 -63.00 7.91
C ASN A 146 -20.97 -63.61 8.37
N VAL A 147 -22.10 -63.17 7.78
CA VAL A 147 -23.44 -63.71 8.01
C VAL A 147 -23.85 -64.55 6.80
N TRP A 148 -24.63 -65.61 7.00
CA TRP A 148 -25.12 -66.43 5.88
C TRP A 148 -25.98 -65.60 4.92
N GLN A 149 -25.69 -65.65 3.62
CA GLN A 149 -26.40 -64.91 2.56
C GLN A 149 -26.44 -65.67 1.21
N PRO A 150 -27.44 -65.42 0.35
CA PRO A 150 -27.50 -65.94 -1.03
C PRO A 150 -26.30 -65.50 -1.89
N GLU A 151 -25.84 -66.38 -2.78
CA GLU A 151 -24.61 -66.20 -3.58
C GLU A 151 -24.61 -64.94 -4.47
N ILE A 152 -25.78 -64.56 -4.99
CA ILE A 152 -25.96 -63.37 -5.84
C ILE A 152 -25.64 -62.08 -5.06
N ILE A 153 -25.98 -62.03 -3.76
CA ILE A 153 -25.72 -60.88 -2.88
C ILE A 153 -24.27 -60.91 -2.39
N ARG A 154 -23.76 -62.12 -2.14
CA ARG A 154 -22.39 -62.38 -1.70
C ARG A 154 -21.35 -61.91 -2.72
N GLY A 155 -21.60 -62.10 -4.02
CA GLY A 155 -20.67 -61.71 -5.09
C GLY A 155 -20.34 -60.21 -5.09
N ARG A 156 -21.36 -59.34 -4.95
CA ARG A 156 -21.18 -57.88 -4.92
C ARG A 156 -20.41 -57.41 -3.68
N GLN A 157 -20.73 -57.95 -2.50
CA GLN A 157 -20.02 -57.60 -1.26
C GLN A 157 -18.57 -58.08 -1.29
N LYS A 158 -18.32 -59.26 -1.85
CA LYS A 158 -16.98 -59.81 -2.02
C LYS A 158 -16.11 -58.92 -2.90
N GLN A 159 -16.64 -58.46 -4.04
CA GLN A 159 -15.94 -57.52 -4.92
C GLN A 159 -15.60 -56.20 -4.23
N ILE A 160 -16.52 -55.65 -3.43
CA ILE A 160 -16.30 -54.40 -2.67
C ILE A 160 -15.17 -54.56 -1.64
N VAL A 161 -15.12 -55.69 -0.94
CA VAL A 161 -14.09 -55.96 0.09
C VAL A 161 -12.74 -56.29 -0.54
N GLU A 162 -12.71 -57.07 -1.63
CA GLU A 162 -11.47 -57.43 -2.36
C GLU A 162 -10.74 -56.22 -2.95
N GLN A 163 -11.46 -55.13 -3.27
CA GLN A 163 -10.87 -53.89 -3.74
C GLN A 163 -10.12 -53.10 -2.65
N CYS A 164 -10.31 -53.42 -1.36
CA CYS A 164 -9.60 -52.78 -0.25
C CYS A 164 -8.42 -53.62 0.23
N VAL A 165 -7.21 -53.21 -0.19
CA VAL A 165 -5.94 -53.91 0.15
C VAL A 165 -5.44 -53.58 1.57
N VAL A 166 -5.91 -52.48 2.16
CA VAL A 166 -5.44 -51.96 3.46
C VAL A 166 -6.43 -52.31 4.58
N PRO A 167 -5.96 -52.64 5.81
CA PRO A 167 -6.84 -52.85 6.94
C PRO A 167 -7.76 -51.64 7.18
N VAL A 168 -9.07 -51.89 7.21
CA VAL A 168 -10.10 -50.84 7.24
C VAL A 168 -9.97 -49.97 8.50
N GLU A 169 -9.74 -50.57 9.67
CA GLU A 169 -9.68 -49.84 10.95
C GLU A 169 -8.45 -48.93 11.05
N SER A 170 -7.29 -49.34 10.52
CA SER A 170 -6.09 -48.49 10.54
C SER A 170 -6.25 -47.31 9.59
N ARG A 171 -6.79 -47.54 8.38
CA ARG A 171 -7.07 -46.47 7.42
C ARG A 171 -8.15 -45.50 7.95
N PHE A 172 -9.19 -46.03 8.61
CA PHE A 172 -10.23 -45.23 9.25
C PHE A 172 -9.66 -44.31 10.32
N HIS A 173 -8.76 -44.81 11.19
CA HIS A 173 -8.12 -44.01 12.22
C HIS A 173 -7.27 -42.87 11.63
N VAL A 174 -6.46 -43.16 10.59
CA VAL A 174 -5.64 -42.15 9.89
C VAL A 174 -6.51 -41.05 9.29
N LEU A 175 -7.53 -41.40 8.51
CA LEU A 175 -8.43 -40.43 7.90
C LEU A 175 -9.19 -39.60 8.92
N HIS A 176 -9.56 -40.20 10.06
CA HIS A 176 -10.19 -39.46 11.14
C HIS A 176 -9.24 -38.42 11.77
N MET A 177 -7.95 -38.73 11.89
CA MET A 177 -6.94 -37.74 12.33
C MET A 177 -6.71 -36.65 11.29
N GLU A 178 -6.63 -37.01 10.00
CA GLU A 178 -6.52 -36.03 8.91
C GLU A 178 -7.71 -35.08 8.88
N LEU A 179 -8.93 -35.58 9.08
CA LEU A 179 -10.14 -34.77 9.15
C LEU A 179 -10.10 -33.78 10.32
N LYS A 180 -9.65 -34.21 11.51
CA LYS A 180 -9.46 -33.31 12.66
C LYS A 180 -8.43 -32.22 12.36
N LEU A 181 -7.32 -32.59 11.73
CA LEU A 181 -6.27 -31.65 11.33
C LEU A 181 -6.80 -30.61 10.33
N CYS A 182 -7.49 -31.04 9.27
CA CYS A 182 -8.09 -30.15 8.28
C CYS A 182 -9.06 -29.16 8.95
N LYS A 183 -9.93 -29.63 9.86
CA LYS A 183 -10.84 -28.76 10.62
C LYS A 183 -10.09 -27.71 11.45
N GLN A 184 -9.02 -28.10 12.14
CA GLN A 184 -8.21 -27.17 12.91
C GLN A 184 -7.50 -26.13 12.02
N GLN A 185 -6.98 -26.57 10.88
CA GLN A 185 -6.32 -25.69 9.91
C GLN A 185 -7.28 -24.69 9.28
N ILE A 186 -8.48 -25.14 8.88
CA ILE A 186 -9.54 -24.27 8.35
C ILE A 186 -9.92 -23.22 9.39
N LEU A 187 -10.21 -23.61 10.64
CA LEU A 187 -10.55 -22.66 11.71
C LEU A 187 -9.42 -21.65 11.97
N GLY A 188 -8.17 -22.11 11.92
CA GLY A 188 -6.99 -21.23 12.04
C GLY A 188 -6.91 -20.21 10.91
N LEU A 189 -7.12 -20.65 9.67
CA LEU A 189 -7.10 -19.80 8.48
C LEU A 189 -8.27 -18.81 8.46
N GLU A 190 -9.48 -19.25 8.79
CA GLU A 190 -10.67 -18.39 8.90
C GLU A 190 -10.47 -17.28 9.93
N LYS A 191 -9.91 -17.62 11.10
CA LYS A 191 -9.59 -16.64 12.14
C LYS A 191 -8.53 -15.64 11.67
N ALA A 192 -7.46 -16.13 11.01
CA ALA A 192 -6.43 -15.26 10.45
C ALA A 192 -7.00 -14.32 9.37
N HIS A 193 -7.84 -14.86 8.47
CA HIS A 193 -8.51 -14.10 7.43
C HIS A 193 -9.44 -13.02 8.01
N PHE A 194 -10.23 -13.36 9.03
CA PHE A 194 -11.10 -12.39 9.73
C PHE A 194 -10.30 -11.26 10.40
N ILE A 195 -9.16 -11.57 11.03
CA ILE A 195 -8.31 -10.54 11.65
C ILE A 195 -7.76 -9.59 10.59
N VAL A 196 -7.34 -10.12 9.43
CA VAL A 196 -6.82 -9.30 8.34
C VAL A 196 -7.91 -8.44 7.70
N GLN A 197 -9.11 -8.98 7.47
CA GLN A 197 -10.25 -8.21 6.95
C GLN A 197 -10.80 -7.19 7.96
N GLY A 198 -10.95 -7.55 9.23
CA GLY A 198 -11.41 -6.66 10.31
C GLY A 198 -10.41 -5.54 10.61
N GLY A 199 -9.12 -5.81 10.43
CA GLY A 199 -8.09 -4.77 10.40
C GLY A 199 -8.24 -3.84 9.20
N ASN A 200 -8.65 -4.34 8.02
CA ASN A 200 -8.83 -3.56 6.79
C ASN A 200 -10.00 -2.58 6.88
N LEU A 201 -11.14 -3.01 7.42
CA LEU A 201 -12.33 -2.16 7.65
C LEU A 201 -12.04 -0.98 8.60
N ARG A 202 -11.12 -1.16 9.56
CA ARG A 202 -10.70 -0.08 10.47
C ARG A 202 -9.91 1.01 9.74
N TRP A 203 -9.12 0.65 8.72
CA TRP A 203 -8.40 1.63 7.89
C TRP A 203 -9.33 2.42 6.97
N GLU A 204 -10.38 1.79 6.44
CA GLU A 204 -11.38 2.45 5.60
C GLU A 204 -12.19 3.50 6.39
N ILE A 205 -12.56 3.20 7.65
CA ILE A 205 -13.26 4.17 8.51
C ILE A 205 -12.36 5.37 8.87
N SER A 206 -11.04 5.17 9.03
CA SER A 206 -10.10 6.26 9.30
C SER A 206 -9.74 7.12 8.08
N LEU A 207 -10.12 6.74 6.86
CA LEU A 207 -9.96 7.55 5.65
C LEU A 207 -11.19 8.42 5.33
N ILE A 208 -12.30 8.20 6.04
CA ILE A 208 -13.59 8.89 5.83
C ILE A 208 -13.85 9.98 6.89
N ASN A 209 -13.02 10.05 7.95
CA ASN A 209 -13.01 11.12 8.96
C ASN A 209 -11.71 11.91 8.91
#